data_AF-A0A2V5TND2-F1
#
_entry.id   AF-A0A2V5TND2-F1
#
_cell.length_a   1.000
_cell.length_b   1.000
_cell.length_c   1.000
_cell.angle_alpha   90.00
_cell.angle_beta   90.00
_cell.angle_gamma   90.00
#
_symmetry.space_group_name_H-M   'P 1'
#
loop_
_entity.id
_entity.type
_entity.pdbx_description
1 polymer ?
#
loop_
_entity_poly.entity_id
_entity_poly.type
_entity_poly.pdbx_seq_one_letter_code
_entity_poly.pdbx_strand_id
1 'polypeptide(L)'
;MSGASQLKNKVSKHSQVELHGSRTRTKARSALAAVIPYLAVFLATVWMLGGASEQVAARTEGAKGSGASVITARPDSVTLTDGSGSTEIQWDTGNGSIGFVFVTGTDRKPVLFATGPKGSQVAPWIHSGKYVFELYGDEDRRTLLANVIVTGNAVTEAAPQAMLWRGRVRWLLLLVLLAISYFAVYLSSTGTLRTTFPTEPTTSPGRLHVARNLLFGVTAFLCVDGAIFHSGLYVSILAPNSYAGRIAEITKAEEQRDPSGLKEVLVLGDSRIAEGFSSRLADELGSASGLKFVSLAEPAASANTWYYMVRDVDPTRRRYSAIVIPYGVGYEPNSADALRISMTAPLLRYADCLHFASGFQRWSGRFRAFTACILRGSAYQDDVADFVEQPVARLRSIQQGSKRTHSREVYQGRDYDLVGTSYDATSREITFAPKLTETQRQAIRKSLIQPSESDVEYSLKLQREWIPQIMNRYSKSPTAIVLTPVPRGPFVELPGFSRPYHSVLPNAIIQRTPFSLPEQTFEFLEKPEYYFDAFHLNAKGRQRFTETLVGELVGRLRSVDTTPYFSSESKLAVDGPLERSDAN
;
A
#
# COMPACT_ATOMS: atom_id res chain seq x y z
N MET A 1 -18.83 66.45 40.37
CA MET A 1 -18.01 67.12 41.41
C MET A 1 -16.97 66.09 41.85
N SER A 2 -15.77 66.11 41.24
CA SER A 2 -14.51 66.68 41.78
C SER A 2 -14.08 66.00 43.10
N GLY A 3 -12.88 65.46 43.34
CA GLY A 3 -11.60 65.36 42.63
C GLY A 3 -10.73 64.32 43.40
N ALA A 4 -9.90 63.50 42.76
CA ALA A 4 -8.48 63.71 42.48
C ALA A 4 -7.54 63.87 43.70
N SER A 5 -6.77 62.81 44.01
CA SER A 5 -5.34 62.86 44.42
C SER A 5 -4.73 61.45 44.29
N GLN A 6 -4.13 61.12 43.14
CA GLN A 6 -2.69 61.16 42.85
C GLN A 6 -1.73 60.51 43.87
N LEU A 7 -1.07 59.46 43.35
CA LEU A 7 0.35 59.10 43.50
C LEU A 7 0.92 58.76 44.90
N LYS A 8 1.19 57.46 45.08
CA LYS A 8 2.53 56.98 45.50
C LYS A 8 2.78 55.59 44.92
N ASN A 9 3.60 55.55 43.89
CA ASN A 9 4.10 54.36 43.23
C ASN A 9 5.53 54.11 43.72
N LYS A 10 5.98 52.85 43.65
CA LYS A 10 7.37 52.36 43.76
C LYS A 10 7.92 52.17 45.19
N VAL A 11 7.85 50.93 45.67
CA VAL A 11 8.96 50.10 46.18
C VAL A 11 8.36 48.81 46.75
N SER A 12 8.77 47.66 46.21
CA SER A 12 8.93 46.35 46.86
C SER A 12 8.56 45.22 45.90
N LYS A 13 9.57 44.73 45.17
CA LYS A 13 9.47 43.54 44.32
C LYS A 13 10.81 42.80 44.37
N HIS A 14 11.12 42.19 45.51
CA HIS A 14 12.13 41.13 45.62
C HIS A 14 11.90 40.33 46.89
N SER A 15 11.30 39.13 46.77
CA SER A 15 11.50 37.96 47.67
C SER A 15 10.53 36.78 47.38
N GLN A 16 10.22 36.45 46.12
CA GLN A 16 9.36 35.28 45.81
C GLN A 16 9.86 34.33 44.71
N VAL A 17 11.12 34.44 44.28
CA VAL A 17 11.63 33.64 43.14
C VAL A 17 12.48 32.42 43.56
N GLU A 18 12.92 32.31 44.81
CA GLU A 18 13.91 31.27 45.19
C GLU A 18 13.36 29.88 45.58
N LEU A 19 12.04 29.70 45.79
CA LEU A 19 11.50 28.41 46.27
C LEU A 19 11.01 27.43 45.18
N HIS A 20 10.96 27.83 43.90
CA HIS A 20 10.42 26.99 42.82
C HIS A 20 11.47 26.18 42.03
N GLY A 21 12.77 26.49 42.19
CA GLY A 21 13.85 25.86 41.43
C GLY A 21 14.35 24.50 41.95
N SER A 22 14.10 24.17 43.23
CA SER A 22 14.63 22.94 43.83
C SER A 22 13.76 21.70 43.54
N ARG A 23 12.44 21.87 43.42
CA ARG A 23 11.49 20.75 43.21
C ARG A 23 11.48 20.18 41.79
N THR A 24 11.89 20.95 40.79
CA THR A 24 11.94 20.54 39.37
C THR A 24 13.20 19.75 39.02
N ARG A 25 14.33 20.01 39.70
CA ARG A 25 15.60 19.29 39.47
C ARG A 25 15.60 17.86 40.01
N THR A 26 14.86 17.58 41.08
CA THR A 26 14.80 16.23 41.67
C THR A 26 13.94 15.26 40.85
N LYS A 27 12.92 15.76 40.14
CA LYS A 27 12.05 14.93 39.28
C LYS A 27 12.73 14.51 37.96
N ALA A 28 13.57 15.38 37.38
CA ALA A 28 14.30 15.07 36.15
C ALA A 28 15.38 13.98 36.33
N ARG A 29 16.02 13.93 37.51
CA ARG A 29 17.00 12.87 37.85
C ARG A 29 16.34 11.50 38.09
N SER A 30 15.07 11.48 38.52
CA SER A 30 14.31 10.25 38.76
C SER A 30 13.78 9.62 37.46
N ALA A 31 13.37 10.44 36.49
CA ALA A 31 12.90 9.95 35.18
C ALA A 31 14.02 9.33 34.34
N LEU A 32 15.25 9.86 34.41
CA LEU A 32 16.41 9.29 33.69
C LEU A 32 16.89 7.97 34.31
N ALA A 33 16.80 7.82 35.64
CA ALA A 33 17.16 6.58 36.33
C ALA A 33 16.17 5.42 36.05
N ALA A 34 14.93 5.74 35.65
CA ALA A 34 13.93 4.74 35.28
C ALA A 34 14.12 4.18 33.86
N VAL A 35 14.71 4.93 32.92
CA VAL A 35 14.84 4.50 31.50
C VAL A 35 16.04 3.59 31.25
N ILE A 36 17.12 3.76 32.03
CA ILE A 36 18.37 3.00 31.90
C ILE A 36 18.20 1.47 32.09
N PRO A 37 17.44 0.96 33.09
CA PRO A 37 17.23 -0.48 33.22
C PRO A 37 16.38 -1.09 32.10
N TYR A 38 15.39 -0.36 31.53
CA TYR A 38 14.60 -0.86 30.39
C TYR A 38 15.41 -0.91 29.10
N LEU A 39 16.32 0.05 28.88
CA LEU A 39 17.23 0.03 27.73
C LEU A 39 18.27 -1.09 27.87
N ALA A 40 18.75 -1.38 29.08
CA ALA A 40 19.67 -2.48 29.34
C ALA A 40 19.00 -3.86 29.17
N VAL A 41 17.73 -4.02 29.59
CA VAL A 41 16.94 -5.24 29.34
C VAL A 41 16.65 -5.42 27.85
N PHE A 42 16.36 -4.34 27.12
CA PHE A 42 16.18 -4.36 25.66
C PHE A 42 17.48 -4.70 24.91
N LEU A 43 18.64 -4.24 25.40
CA LEU A 43 19.95 -4.57 24.83
C LEU A 43 20.37 -6.02 25.14
N ALA A 44 20.02 -6.56 26.31
CA ALA A 44 20.30 -7.94 26.69
C ALA A 44 19.45 -8.94 25.89
N THR A 45 18.19 -8.63 25.56
CA THR A 45 17.34 -9.49 24.72
C THR A 45 17.79 -9.50 23.26
N VAL A 46 18.31 -8.40 22.74
CA VAL A 46 18.90 -8.33 21.38
C VAL A 46 20.22 -9.11 21.29
N TRP A 47 21.00 -9.19 22.37
CA TRP A 47 22.20 -10.02 22.42
C TRP A 47 21.90 -11.51 22.61
N MET A 48 20.90 -11.87 23.42
CA MET A 48 20.50 -13.27 23.66
C MET A 48 19.75 -13.91 22.47
N LEU A 49 19.07 -13.12 21.63
CA LEU A 49 18.49 -13.62 20.36
C LEU A 49 19.54 -13.86 19.26
N GLY A 50 20.80 -13.51 19.49
CA GLY A 50 21.92 -13.75 18.57
C GLY A 50 22.83 -14.93 18.95
N GLY A 51 22.54 -15.65 20.04
CA GLY A 51 23.43 -16.65 20.61
C GLY A 51 22.73 -17.86 21.25
N ALA A 52 21.90 -18.56 20.49
CA ALA A 52 21.45 -19.94 20.73
C ALA A 52 20.75 -20.39 19.43
N SER A 53 21.15 -21.42 18.68
CA SER A 53 21.71 -22.70 19.05
C SER A 53 22.47 -23.27 17.85
N GLU A 54 23.76 -23.51 18.03
CA GLU A 54 24.51 -24.54 17.34
C GLU A 54 24.71 -25.66 18.37
N GLN A 55 24.61 -26.92 17.94
CA GLN A 55 24.58 -28.17 18.71
C GLN A 55 23.21 -28.64 19.22
N VAL A 56 22.54 -29.48 18.42
CA VAL A 56 22.32 -30.90 18.79
C VAL A 56 22.32 -31.72 17.48
N ALA A 57 23.48 -32.24 17.11
CA ALA A 57 23.61 -33.33 16.14
C ALA A 57 24.63 -34.32 16.70
N ALA A 58 24.15 -35.26 17.52
CA ALA A 58 24.80 -36.55 17.75
C ALA A 58 23.90 -37.41 18.64
N ARG A 59 23.17 -38.35 18.02
CA ARG A 59 23.06 -39.76 18.46
C ARG A 59 22.11 -40.48 17.51
N THR A 60 22.68 -41.03 16.45
CA THR A 60 22.12 -42.17 15.75
C THR A 60 22.81 -43.40 16.33
N GLU A 61 22.06 -44.29 16.99
CA GLU A 61 22.39 -45.70 16.99
C GLU A 61 21.16 -46.55 17.33
N GLY A 62 20.76 -47.38 16.37
CA GLY A 62 20.30 -48.75 16.60
C GLY A 62 18.84 -48.97 17.00
N ALA A 63 17.97 -49.22 16.03
CA ALA A 63 17.00 -50.31 16.12
C ALA A 63 16.53 -50.75 14.72
N LYS A 64 16.97 -51.93 14.31
CA LYS A 64 16.44 -52.75 13.21
C LYS A 64 15.01 -53.17 13.57
N GLY A 65 14.04 -53.01 12.66
CA GLY A 65 12.69 -53.57 12.84
C GLY A 65 11.67 -53.25 11.75
N SER A 66 11.57 -54.15 10.77
CA SER A 66 10.34 -54.60 10.07
C SER A 66 9.39 -53.58 9.38
N GLY A 67 9.43 -53.56 8.04
CA GLY A 67 8.24 -53.47 7.19
C GLY A 67 7.49 -52.15 7.04
N ALA A 68 7.98 -51.04 7.60
CA ALA A 68 7.35 -49.73 7.40
C ALA A 68 7.70 -49.17 6.01
N SER A 69 6.68 -48.79 5.25
CA SER A 69 6.84 -48.04 4.01
C SER A 69 7.56 -46.71 4.27
N VAL A 70 8.57 -46.39 3.48
CA VAL A 70 9.42 -45.22 3.67
C VAL A 70 9.63 -44.48 2.35
N ILE A 71 9.63 -43.15 2.42
CA ILE A 71 10.09 -42.26 1.34
C ILE A 71 11.02 -41.21 1.94
N THR A 72 12.14 -40.94 1.28
CA THR A 72 13.16 -39.98 1.73
C THR A 72 13.66 -39.14 0.57
N ALA A 73 14.15 -37.94 0.88
CA ALA A 73 14.72 -37.00 -0.09
C ALA A 73 16.15 -36.63 0.30
N ARG A 74 17.06 -36.56 -0.67
CA ARG A 74 18.48 -36.24 -0.44
C ARG A 74 19.00 -35.25 -1.51
N PRO A 75 19.26 -33.98 -1.16
CA PRO A 75 18.88 -33.31 0.10
C PRO A 75 17.37 -33.02 0.16
N ASP A 76 16.80 -32.97 1.36
CA ASP A 76 15.43 -32.50 1.64
C ASP A 76 15.31 -30.96 1.65
N SER A 77 16.44 -30.28 1.80
CA SER A 77 16.61 -28.84 1.56
C SER A 77 17.61 -28.61 0.42
N VAL A 78 17.12 -28.22 -0.75
CA VAL A 78 17.93 -28.01 -1.96
C VAL A 78 18.36 -26.55 -2.06
N THR A 79 19.66 -26.31 -2.12
CA THR A 79 20.25 -24.98 -2.31
C THR A 79 20.37 -24.69 -3.82
N LEU A 80 19.71 -23.63 -4.32
CA LEU A 80 19.64 -23.34 -5.76
C LEU A 80 20.85 -22.52 -6.22
N THR A 81 21.75 -23.09 -7.02
CA THR A 81 22.95 -22.39 -7.52
C THR A 81 22.71 -21.62 -8.83
N ASP A 82 21.76 -22.06 -9.67
CA ASP A 82 21.45 -21.43 -10.98
C ASP A 82 19.93 -21.37 -11.23
N GLY A 83 19.14 -21.06 -10.20
CA GLY A 83 17.67 -20.96 -10.29
C GLY A 83 16.92 -22.29 -10.23
N SER A 84 17.61 -23.41 -10.35
CA SER A 84 17.09 -24.76 -10.09
C SER A 84 18.11 -25.61 -9.31
N GLY A 85 17.66 -26.70 -8.70
CA GLY A 85 18.50 -27.64 -7.99
C GLY A 85 17.93 -29.06 -8.06
N SER A 86 18.69 -30.03 -7.56
CA SER A 86 18.34 -31.44 -7.61
C SER A 86 18.12 -32.03 -6.22
N THR A 87 17.17 -32.96 -6.13
CA THR A 87 17.00 -33.86 -4.99
C THR A 87 16.83 -35.28 -5.50
N GLU A 88 17.39 -36.25 -4.79
CA GLU A 88 17.14 -37.67 -5.05
C GLU A 88 16.02 -38.16 -4.11
N ILE A 89 14.95 -38.72 -4.69
CA ILE A 89 13.83 -39.31 -3.95
C ILE A 89 13.99 -40.82 -3.95
N GLN A 90 14.09 -41.42 -2.77
CA GLN A 90 14.19 -42.86 -2.57
C GLN A 90 12.95 -43.37 -1.84
N TRP A 91 12.36 -44.48 -2.30
CA TRP A 91 11.19 -45.08 -1.69
C TRP A 91 11.27 -46.60 -1.60
N ASP A 92 10.56 -47.16 -0.61
CA ASP A 92 10.35 -48.60 -0.42
C ASP A 92 8.95 -48.80 0.20
N THR A 93 8.11 -49.63 -0.41
CA THR A 93 6.76 -49.93 0.10
C THR A 93 6.77 -50.85 1.32
N GLY A 94 7.90 -51.48 1.63
CA GLY A 94 8.09 -52.34 2.82
C GLY A 94 7.43 -53.72 2.72
N ASN A 95 6.42 -53.87 1.87
CA ASN A 95 5.65 -55.11 1.65
C ASN A 95 5.86 -55.71 0.23
N GLY A 96 6.66 -55.06 -0.62
CA GLY A 96 6.93 -55.50 -2.00
C GLY A 96 5.80 -55.25 -3.00
N SER A 97 4.69 -54.60 -2.61
CA SER A 97 3.64 -54.18 -3.54
C SER A 97 4.10 -52.96 -4.35
N ILE A 98 3.50 -52.76 -5.53
CA ILE A 98 3.77 -51.57 -6.35
C ILE A 98 3.32 -50.32 -5.59
N GLY A 99 4.22 -49.33 -5.46
CA GLY A 99 3.90 -48.01 -4.95
C GLY A 99 3.90 -46.95 -6.06
N PHE A 100 3.16 -45.87 -5.84
CA PHE A 100 3.03 -44.72 -6.74
C PHE A 100 3.51 -43.46 -6.04
N VAL A 101 4.59 -42.86 -6.52
CA VAL A 101 5.14 -41.61 -5.97
C VAL A 101 4.55 -40.44 -6.77
N PHE A 102 3.78 -39.59 -6.10
CA PHE A 102 3.27 -38.35 -6.65
C PHE A 102 4.03 -37.16 -6.09
N VAL A 103 4.20 -36.12 -6.90
CA VAL A 103 4.75 -34.84 -6.46
C VAL A 103 3.71 -33.74 -6.60
N THR A 104 3.55 -32.93 -5.56
CA THR A 104 2.70 -31.74 -5.56
C THR A 104 3.57 -30.50 -5.40
N GLY A 105 3.60 -29.67 -6.44
CA GLY A 105 4.30 -28.39 -6.46
C GLY A 105 3.41 -27.20 -6.06
N THR A 106 3.92 -25.99 -6.27
CA THR A 106 3.27 -24.71 -5.95
C THR A 106 1.94 -24.49 -6.68
N ASP A 107 1.76 -25.15 -7.82
CA ASP A 107 0.62 -25.15 -8.74
C ASP A 107 -0.52 -26.13 -8.37
N ARG A 108 -0.40 -26.81 -7.21
CA ARG A 108 -1.45 -27.59 -6.51
C ARG A 108 -2.05 -28.79 -7.25
N LYS A 109 -1.59 -29.17 -8.45
CA LYS A 109 -1.99 -30.43 -9.11
C LYS A 109 -0.91 -31.50 -8.89
N PRO A 110 -1.25 -32.64 -8.26
CA PRO A 110 -0.31 -33.76 -8.08
C PRO A 110 -0.01 -34.45 -9.42
N VAL A 111 1.27 -34.68 -9.70
CA VAL A 111 1.75 -35.36 -10.91
C VAL A 111 2.46 -36.65 -10.53
N LEU A 112 2.24 -37.73 -11.28
CA LEU A 112 2.94 -38.99 -11.07
C LEU A 112 4.44 -38.81 -11.38
N PHE A 113 5.29 -39.08 -10.39
CA PHE A 113 6.73 -38.90 -10.48
C PHE A 113 7.46 -40.22 -10.74
N ALA A 114 7.07 -41.29 -10.05
CA ALA A 114 7.68 -42.61 -10.20
C ALA A 114 6.74 -43.74 -9.75
N THR A 115 7.03 -44.97 -10.18
CA THR A 115 6.31 -46.17 -9.73
C THR A 115 7.27 -47.33 -9.45
N GLY A 116 6.88 -48.22 -8.55
CA GLY A 116 7.62 -49.44 -8.25
C GLY A 116 7.58 -49.81 -6.76
N PRO A 117 7.89 -51.07 -6.41
CA PRO A 117 7.91 -51.50 -5.01
C PRO A 117 9.05 -50.88 -4.20
N LYS A 118 10.15 -50.53 -4.87
CA LYS A 118 11.27 -49.77 -4.34
C LYS A 118 11.98 -49.07 -5.49
N GLY A 119 12.58 -47.92 -5.23
CA GLY A 119 13.29 -47.18 -6.28
C GLY A 119 14.00 -45.92 -5.78
N SER A 120 14.82 -45.37 -6.66
CA SER A 120 15.44 -44.06 -6.50
C SER A 120 15.28 -43.28 -7.80
N GLN A 121 14.87 -42.02 -7.72
CA GLN A 121 14.76 -41.14 -8.87
C GLN A 121 15.13 -39.71 -8.52
N VAL A 122 15.95 -39.10 -9.37
CA VAL A 122 16.39 -37.70 -9.22
C VAL A 122 15.32 -36.77 -9.80
N ALA A 123 14.96 -35.73 -9.06
CA ALA A 123 14.20 -34.58 -9.53
C ALA A 123 15.16 -33.40 -9.76
N PRO A 124 15.66 -33.17 -11.00
CA PRO A 124 16.67 -32.15 -11.29
C PRO A 124 16.10 -30.72 -11.45
N TRP A 125 14.82 -30.51 -11.09
CA TRP A 125 14.05 -29.31 -11.42
C TRP A 125 13.44 -28.65 -10.18
N ILE A 126 14.00 -28.87 -8.99
CA ILE A 126 13.50 -28.20 -7.78
C ILE A 126 13.79 -26.71 -7.91
N HIS A 127 12.74 -25.89 -7.91
CA HIS A 127 12.84 -24.42 -7.90
C HIS A 127 12.56 -23.88 -6.49
N SER A 128 12.55 -22.55 -6.33
CA SER A 128 12.18 -21.91 -5.07
C SER A 128 10.74 -22.25 -4.71
N GLY A 129 10.53 -22.91 -3.57
CA GLY A 129 9.20 -23.38 -3.18
C GLY A 129 9.23 -24.64 -2.33
N LYS A 130 8.03 -25.18 -2.07
CA LYS A 130 7.82 -26.42 -1.32
C LYS A 130 7.20 -27.46 -2.24
N TYR A 131 7.80 -28.65 -2.26
CA TYR A 131 7.34 -29.80 -3.00
C TYR A 131 7.03 -30.92 -2.02
N VAL A 132 5.86 -31.53 -2.14
CA VAL A 132 5.47 -32.69 -1.31
C VAL A 132 5.50 -33.92 -2.20
N PHE A 133 6.38 -34.87 -1.88
CA PHE A 133 6.42 -36.18 -2.50
C PHE A 133 5.65 -37.17 -1.62
N GLU A 134 4.64 -37.80 -2.18
CA GLU A 134 3.71 -38.70 -1.48
C GLU A 134 3.79 -40.09 -2.14
N LEU A 135 4.06 -41.12 -1.34
CA LEU A 135 4.03 -42.52 -1.75
C LEU A 135 2.66 -43.11 -1.44
N TYR A 136 1.95 -43.60 -2.46
CA TYR A 136 0.66 -44.27 -2.34
C TYR A 136 0.75 -45.76 -2.68
N GLY A 137 -0.15 -46.56 -2.10
CA GLY A 137 -0.31 -47.99 -2.39
C GLY A 137 -1.21 -48.28 -3.59
N ASP A 138 -1.89 -47.26 -4.13
CA ASP A 138 -2.80 -47.37 -5.26
C ASP A 138 -2.73 -46.12 -6.16
N GLU A 139 -3.08 -46.29 -7.43
CA GLU A 139 -3.02 -45.24 -8.45
C GLU A 139 -4.07 -44.14 -8.24
N ASP A 140 -5.21 -44.49 -7.64
CA ASP A 140 -6.31 -43.58 -7.29
C ASP A 140 -5.99 -42.69 -6.07
N ARG A 141 -4.79 -42.81 -5.49
CA ARG A 141 -4.32 -42.04 -4.32
C ARG A 141 -5.22 -42.18 -3.08
N ARG A 142 -5.78 -43.37 -2.84
CA ARG A 142 -6.64 -43.65 -1.67
C ARG A 142 -5.85 -44.03 -0.43
N THR A 143 -4.68 -44.64 -0.60
CA THR A 143 -3.88 -45.24 0.48
C THR A 143 -2.51 -44.59 0.56
N LEU A 144 -2.37 -43.51 1.34
CA LEU A 144 -1.09 -42.86 1.56
C LEU A 144 -0.19 -43.73 2.47
N LEU A 145 0.98 -44.11 1.97
CA LEU A 145 1.95 -44.95 2.67
C LEU A 145 3.02 -44.12 3.40
N ALA A 146 3.55 -43.06 2.78
CA ALA A 146 4.52 -42.16 3.37
C ALA A 146 4.60 -40.83 2.58
N ASN A 147 5.18 -39.77 3.15
CA ASN A 147 5.49 -38.54 2.41
C ASN A 147 6.82 -37.92 2.87
N VAL A 148 7.41 -37.10 1.99
CA VAL A 148 8.57 -36.27 2.28
C VAL A 148 8.41 -34.89 1.65
N ILE A 149 8.84 -33.86 2.38
CA ILE A 149 8.78 -32.46 1.93
C ILE A 149 10.17 -32.04 1.48
N VAL A 150 10.28 -31.53 0.26
CA VAL A 150 11.50 -30.94 -0.28
C VAL A 150 11.32 -29.43 -0.40
N THR A 151 12.26 -28.67 0.15
CA THR A 151 12.26 -27.21 0.07
C THR A 151 13.40 -26.74 -0.81
N GLY A 152 13.09 -25.99 -1.87
CA GLY A 152 14.10 -25.28 -2.66
C GLY A 152 14.37 -23.91 -2.04
N ASN A 153 15.57 -23.73 -1.49
CA ASN A 153 16.03 -22.49 -0.92
C ASN A 153 16.94 -21.80 -1.93
N ALA A 154 16.50 -20.66 -2.46
CA ALA A 154 17.37 -19.84 -3.30
C ALA A 154 18.67 -19.54 -2.54
N VAL A 155 19.83 -19.75 -3.18
CA VAL A 155 21.06 -19.07 -2.75
C VAL A 155 20.78 -17.60 -2.95
N THR A 156 20.22 -16.98 -1.93
CA THR A 156 20.41 -15.56 -1.75
C THR A 156 21.88 -15.50 -1.41
N GLU A 157 22.74 -15.18 -2.38
CA GLU A 157 23.98 -14.47 -2.06
C GLU A 157 23.56 -13.48 -0.98
N ALA A 158 24.01 -13.71 0.26
CA ALA A 158 23.55 -12.94 1.39
C ALA A 158 23.80 -11.50 1.01
N ALA A 159 22.71 -10.82 0.65
CA ALA A 159 22.82 -9.56 -0.04
C ALA A 159 23.64 -8.64 0.86
N PRO A 160 24.40 -7.68 0.29
CA PRO A 160 25.17 -6.73 1.08
C PRO A 160 24.31 -5.98 2.10
N GLN A 161 22.98 -6.12 2.05
CA GLN A 161 22.02 -5.72 3.07
C GLN A 161 22.27 -6.25 4.48
N ALA A 162 22.72 -7.50 4.69
CA ALA A 162 23.03 -8.00 6.05
C ALA A 162 24.33 -7.40 6.61
N MET A 163 25.32 -7.16 5.75
CA MET A 163 26.55 -6.43 6.08
C MET A 163 26.32 -4.92 6.21
N LEU A 164 25.42 -4.33 5.42
CA LEU A 164 24.98 -2.94 5.52
C LEU A 164 24.12 -2.72 6.77
N TRP A 165 23.31 -3.69 7.19
CA TRP A 165 22.61 -3.67 8.47
C TRP A 165 23.61 -3.71 9.64
N ARG A 166 24.56 -4.65 9.64
CA ARG A 166 25.62 -4.68 10.68
C ARG A 166 26.49 -3.43 10.67
N GLY A 167 26.85 -2.90 9.50
CA GLY A 167 27.63 -1.67 9.36
C GLY A 167 26.86 -0.44 9.85
N ARG A 168 25.60 -0.27 9.43
CA ARG A 168 24.75 0.88 9.81
C ARG A 168 24.31 0.82 11.27
N VAL A 169 24.01 -0.37 11.81
CA VAL A 169 23.74 -0.56 13.24
C VAL A 169 25.01 -0.32 14.06
N ARG A 170 26.20 -0.70 13.58
CA ARG A 170 27.48 -0.39 14.24
C ARG A 170 27.78 1.12 14.24
N TRP A 171 27.46 1.85 13.18
CA TRP A 171 27.56 3.31 13.14
C TRP A 171 26.53 4.02 14.03
N LEU A 172 25.29 3.52 14.07
CA LEU A 172 24.26 4.00 15.01
C LEU A 172 24.65 3.74 16.47
N LEU A 173 25.18 2.54 16.78
CA LEU A 173 25.70 2.21 18.10
C LEU A 173 26.90 3.07 18.47
N LEU A 174 27.82 3.34 17.53
CA LEU A 174 28.93 4.27 17.74
C LEU A 174 28.42 5.69 17.99
N LEU A 175 27.44 6.19 17.24
CA LEU A 175 26.85 7.51 17.47
C LEU A 175 26.13 7.61 18.81
N VAL A 176 25.39 6.58 19.20
CA VAL A 176 24.72 6.51 20.51
C VAL A 176 25.76 6.42 21.63
N LEU A 177 26.80 5.61 21.49
CA LEU A 177 27.91 5.53 22.43
C LEU A 177 28.66 6.87 22.53
N LEU A 178 28.87 7.56 21.41
CA LEU A 178 29.54 8.87 21.37
C LEU A 178 28.67 9.96 22.02
N ALA A 179 27.36 9.90 21.82
CA ALA A 179 26.41 10.77 22.51
C ALA A 179 26.36 10.47 24.02
N ILE A 180 26.28 9.20 24.42
CA ILE A 180 26.30 8.78 25.83
C ILE A 180 27.62 9.17 26.48
N SER A 181 28.76 8.97 25.82
CA SER A 181 30.07 9.35 26.34
C SER A 181 30.28 10.87 26.35
N TYR A 182 29.72 11.61 25.39
CA TYR A 182 29.66 13.07 25.45
C TYR A 182 28.85 13.54 26.67
N PHE A 183 27.66 12.98 26.90
CA PHE A 183 26.85 13.30 28.07
C PHE A 183 27.49 12.85 29.38
N ALA A 184 28.15 11.69 29.40
CA ALA A 184 28.89 11.20 30.55
C ALA A 184 30.08 12.10 30.86
N VAL A 185 30.91 12.48 29.88
CA VAL A 185 32.01 13.44 30.08
C VAL A 185 31.49 14.81 30.51
N TYR A 186 30.37 15.28 29.92
CA TYR A 186 29.72 16.53 30.29
C TYR A 186 29.15 16.51 31.72
N LEU A 187 28.60 15.38 32.17
CA LEU A 187 28.02 15.21 33.51
C LEU A 187 29.03 14.76 34.57
N SER A 188 30.14 14.12 34.16
CA SER A 188 31.25 13.66 35.00
C SER A 188 32.36 14.71 35.12
N SER A 189 32.24 15.87 34.48
CA SER A 189 33.16 16.98 34.74
C SER A 189 32.98 17.45 36.19
N THR A 190 33.87 17.01 37.07
CA THR A 190 33.99 17.50 38.45
C THR A 190 34.70 18.86 38.43
N GLY A 191 34.11 19.83 37.73
CA GLY A 191 34.48 21.23 37.91
C GLY A 191 34.01 21.65 39.30
N THR A 192 34.89 22.22 40.11
CA THR A 192 34.53 22.81 41.40
C THR A 192 33.34 23.77 41.19
N LEU A 193 32.26 23.54 41.92
CA LEU A 193 31.08 24.42 41.92
C LEU A 193 31.55 25.82 42.31
N ARG A 194 31.65 26.74 41.35
CA ARG A 194 31.88 28.16 41.61
C ARG A 194 30.76 28.66 42.51
N THR A 195 31.10 29.00 43.75
CA THR A 195 30.18 29.57 44.75
C THR A 195 29.97 31.07 44.55
N THR A 196 30.66 31.69 43.60
CA THR A 196 30.43 33.05 43.14
C THR A 196 30.11 33.03 41.65
N PHE A 197 28.92 33.51 41.30
CA PHE A 197 28.59 33.78 39.91
C PHE A 197 29.54 34.89 39.41
N PRO A 198 30.36 34.65 38.37
CA PRO A 198 31.04 35.75 37.71
C PRO A 198 29.98 36.73 37.23
N THR A 199 30.21 38.03 37.42
CA THR A 199 29.41 39.05 36.74
C THR A 199 29.33 38.68 35.26
N GLU A 200 28.11 38.49 34.78
CA GLU A 200 27.84 38.06 33.41
C GLU A 200 28.56 39.04 32.47
N PRO A 201 29.47 38.58 31.60
CA PRO A 201 30.12 39.49 30.67
C PRO A 201 29.03 40.16 29.84
N THR A 202 29.03 41.49 29.82
CA THR A 202 28.04 42.34 29.13
C THR A 202 27.99 42.13 27.60
N THR A 203 28.83 41.24 27.08
CA THR A 203 28.87 40.78 25.69
C THR A 203 28.98 39.25 25.59
N SER A 204 28.15 38.51 26.31
CA SER A 204 27.98 37.06 26.05
C SER A 204 27.23 36.83 24.73
N PRO A 205 27.74 36.04 23.76
CA PRO A 205 27.00 35.68 22.55
C PRO A 205 25.98 34.58 22.85
N GLY A 206 25.22 34.71 23.94
CA GLY A 206 24.20 33.76 24.38
C GLY A 206 23.14 33.52 23.30
N ARG A 207 22.78 34.56 22.55
CA ARG A 207 21.88 34.44 21.39
C ARG A 207 22.46 33.55 20.28
N LEU A 208 23.76 33.65 20.02
CA LEU A 208 24.43 32.84 19.00
C LEU A 208 24.51 31.36 19.42
N HIS A 209 24.80 31.08 20.69
CA HIS A 209 24.84 29.73 21.24
C HIS A 209 23.47 29.06 21.26
N VAL A 210 22.43 29.80 21.66
CA VAL A 210 21.03 29.32 21.62
C VAL A 210 20.59 29.08 20.18
N ALA A 211 20.82 30.02 19.27
CA ALA A 211 20.47 29.86 17.86
C ALA A 211 21.20 28.67 17.22
N ARG A 212 22.49 28.50 17.50
CA ARG A 212 23.30 27.37 17.02
C ARG A 212 22.76 26.04 17.54
N ASN A 213 22.51 25.92 18.84
CA ASN A 213 22.03 24.67 19.43
C ASN A 213 20.61 24.34 18.95
N LEU A 214 19.75 25.35 18.79
CA LEU A 214 18.43 25.20 18.18
C LEU A 214 18.54 24.71 16.73
N LEU A 215 19.42 25.32 15.93
CA LEU A 215 19.67 24.91 14.57
C LEU A 215 20.17 23.46 14.50
N PHE A 216 21.12 23.06 15.36
CA PHE A 216 21.56 21.66 15.44
C PHE A 216 20.43 20.72 15.83
N GLY A 217 19.57 21.10 16.78
CA GLY A 217 18.41 20.29 17.17
C GLY A 217 17.43 20.12 16.00
N VAL A 218 17.11 21.19 15.28
CA VAL A 218 16.23 21.16 14.11
C VAL A 218 16.84 20.32 12.99
N THR A 219 18.13 20.52 12.69
CA THR A 219 18.83 19.74 11.67
C THR A 219 18.87 18.25 12.04
N ALA A 220 19.19 17.92 13.29
CA ALA A 220 19.20 16.53 13.75
C ALA A 220 17.81 15.90 13.64
N PHE A 221 16.75 16.61 14.02
CA PHE A 221 15.37 16.15 13.88
C PHE A 221 15.00 15.88 12.41
N LEU A 222 15.30 16.82 11.50
CA LEU A 222 15.06 16.66 10.07
C LEU A 222 15.84 15.46 9.48
N CYS A 223 17.10 15.28 9.89
CA CYS A 223 17.91 14.14 9.45
C CYS A 223 17.35 12.81 9.95
N VAL A 224 16.88 12.74 11.19
CA VAL A 224 16.27 11.53 11.76
C VAL A 224 14.94 11.21 11.07
N ASP A 225 14.07 12.21 10.88
CA ASP A 225 12.81 12.03 10.14
C ASP A 225 13.08 11.55 8.71
N GLY A 226 14.01 12.20 8.00
CA GLY A 226 14.46 11.78 6.67
C GLY A 226 14.98 10.34 6.64
N ALA A 227 15.88 9.99 7.57
CA ALA A 227 16.47 8.66 7.63
C ALA A 227 15.45 7.56 7.93
N ILE A 228 14.42 7.83 8.73
CA ILE A 228 13.41 6.84 9.13
C ILE A 228 12.27 6.76 8.09
N PHE A 229 11.70 7.91 7.73
CA PHE A 229 10.44 7.95 6.99
C PHE A 229 10.61 8.16 5.48
N HIS A 230 11.68 8.82 5.02
CA HIS A 230 11.93 9.02 3.58
C HIS A 230 12.79 7.94 2.93
N SER A 231 13.58 7.20 3.70
CA SER A 231 14.45 6.13 3.18
C SER A 231 13.70 4.86 2.76
N GLY A 232 12.41 4.76 3.06
CA GLY A 232 11.62 3.54 2.93
C GLY A 232 11.73 2.59 4.14
N LEU A 233 12.55 2.90 5.15
CA LEU A 233 12.70 2.08 6.36
C LEU A 233 11.36 1.91 7.08
N TYR A 234 10.68 3.01 7.42
CA TYR A 234 9.37 2.92 8.09
C TYR A 234 8.28 2.34 7.17
N VAL A 235 8.33 2.64 5.87
CA VAL A 235 7.38 2.11 4.88
C VAL A 235 7.39 0.58 4.86
N SER A 236 8.56 -0.05 5.09
CA SER A 236 8.69 -1.52 5.16
C SER A 236 7.98 -2.17 6.37
N ILE A 237 7.61 -1.38 7.38
CA ILE A 237 6.94 -1.85 8.59
C ILE A 237 5.56 -1.21 8.82
N LEU A 238 5.03 -0.50 7.83
CA LEU A 238 3.66 0.00 7.86
C LEU A 238 2.67 -1.14 8.12
N ALA A 239 1.56 -0.85 8.80
CA ALA A 239 0.54 -1.84 9.06
C ALA A 239 -0.06 -2.17 7.70
N PRO A 240 0.00 -3.42 7.20
CA PRO A 240 -0.50 -3.66 5.85
C PRO A 240 -2.04 -3.53 5.76
N ASN A 241 -2.73 -3.36 6.90
CA ASN A 241 -4.16 -3.04 6.98
C ASN A 241 -4.43 -1.55 7.22
N SER A 242 -3.41 -0.74 7.54
CA SER A 242 -3.53 0.71 7.59
C SER A 242 -3.68 1.27 6.18
N TYR A 243 -4.25 2.46 6.08
CA TYR A 243 -4.48 3.11 4.80
C TYR A 243 -3.17 3.39 4.04
N ALA A 244 -2.12 3.84 4.74
CA ALA A 244 -0.78 4.00 4.19
C ALA A 244 -0.17 2.66 3.77
N GLY A 245 -0.28 1.63 4.62
CA GLY A 245 0.28 0.32 4.33
C GLY A 245 -0.38 -0.36 3.12
N ARG A 246 -1.70 -0.23 2.94
CA ARG A 246 -2.39 -0.77 1.74
C ARG A 246 -1.88 -0.13 0.46
N ILE A 247 -1.74 1.21 0.43
CA ILE A 247 -1.21 1.92 -0.74
C ILE A 247 0.25 1.52 -1.00
N ALA A 248 1.08 1.43 0.04
CA ALA A 248 2.47 1.00 -0.09
C ALA A 248 2.57 -0.44 -0.60
N GLU A 249 1.76 -1.36 -0.07
CA GLU A 249 1.75 -2.77 -0.42
C GLU A 249 1.30 -2.99 -1.87
N ILE A 250 0.15 -2.42 -2.28
CA ILE A 250 -0.38 -2.62 -3.64
C ILE A 250 0.49 -1.96 -4.71
N THR A 251 1.03 -0.76 -4.44
CA THR A 251 1.90 -0.05 -5.38
C THR A 251 3.23 -0.79 -5.54
N LYS A 252 3.83 -1.22 -4.43
CA LYS A 252 5.08 -2.00 -4.46
C LYS A 252 4.90 -3.36 -5.13
N ALA A 253 3.78 -4.04 -4.86
CA ALA A 253 3.47 -5.30 -5.53
C ALA A 253 3.41 -5.13 -7.05
N GLU A 254 2.78 -4.05 -7.53
CA GLU A 254 2.75 -3.77 -8.96
C GLU A 254 4.10 -3.33 -9.51
N GLU A 255 4.85 -2.46 -8.81
CA GLU A 255 6.22 -2.09 -9.20
C GLU A 255 7.12 -3.31 -9.40
N GLN A 256 6.96 -4.33 -8.57
CA GLN A 256 7.76 -5.56 -8.57
C GLN A 256 7.20 -6.67 -9.46
N ARG A 257 5.98 -6.52 -9.98
CA ARG A 257 5.34 -7.54 -10.82
C ARG A 257 6.06 -7.63 -12.17
N ASP A 258 6.42 -8.85 -12.56
CA ASP A 258 6.98 -9.11 -13.88
C ASP A 258 5.96 -8.78 -15.00
N PRO A 259 6.43 -8.30 -16.16
CA PRO A 259 5.58 -8.10 -17.32
C PRO A 259 4.88 -9.40 -17.71
N SER A 260 3.57 -9.33 -17.98
CA SER A 260 2.76 -10.50 -18.33
C SER A 260 2.98 -11.02 -19.75
N GLY A 261 3.67 -10.26 -20.62
CA GLY A 261 3.79 -10.53 -22.05
C GLY A 261 2.53 -10.20 -22.86
N LEU A 262 1.43 -9.79 -22.21
CA LEU A 262 0.18 -9.35 -22.83
C LEU A 262 0.06 -7.81 -22.80
N LYS A 263 -0.94 -7.26 -23.49
CA LYS A 263 -1.29 -5.83 -23.39
C LYS A 263 -1.90 -5.56 -22.02
N GLU A 264 -1.12 -4.92 -21.14
CA GLU A 264 -1.54 -4.66 -19.77
C GLU A 264 -2.49 -3.45 -19.67
N VAL A 265 -3.61 -3.64 -18.99
CA VAL A 265 -4.62 -2.62 -18.72
C VAL A 265 -4.69 -2.38 -17.21
N LEU A 266 -4.29 -1.18 -16.80
CA LEU A 266 -4.33 -0.77 -15.40
C LEU A 266 -5.70 -0.18 -15.07
N VAL A 267 -6.32 -0.63 -13.98
CA VAL A 267 -7.59 -0.10 -13.47
C VAL A 267 -7.33 0.64 -12.16
N LEU A 268 -7.64 1.93 -12.15
CA LEU A 268 -7.57 2.78 -10.95
C LEU A 268 -8.95 2.86 -10.29
N GLY A 269 -9.00 3.30 -9.03
CA GLY A 269 -10.27 3.66 -8.42
C GLY A 269 -10.29 3.72 -6.91
N ASP A 270 -11.47 4.09 -6.40
CA ASP A 270 -11.80 4.14 -4.98
C ASP A 270 -12.43 2.80 -4.52
N SER A 271 -13.14 2.83 -3.39
CA SER A 271 -13.81 1.65 -2.83
C SER A 271 -14.84 1.04 -3.78
N ARG A 272 -15.48 1.83 -4.64
CA ARG A 272 -16.50 1.35 -5.58
C ARG A 272 -15.89 0.47 -6.66
N ILE A 273 -14.70 0.81 -7.14
CA ILE A 273 -13.97 -0.03 -8.09
C ILE A 273 -13.27 -1.18 -7.38
N ALA A 274 -12.67 -0.95 -6.20
CA ALA A 274 -12.03 -2.02 -5.44
C ALA A 274 -13.01 -3.18 -5.14
N GLU A 275 -14.25 -2.82 -4.81
CA GLU A 275 -15.33 -3.77 -4.56
C GLU A 275 -16.01 -4.26 -5.85
N GLY A 276 -16.22 -3.36 -6.83
CA GLY A 276 -17.00 -3.63 -8.04
C GLY A 276 -16.24 -4.23 -9.23
N PHE A 277 -14.91 -4.20 -9.24
CA PHE A 277 -14.10 -4.75 -10.35
C PHE A 277 -13.32 -5.99 -9.94
N SER A 278 -13.44 -7.06 -10.74
CA SER A 278 -12.71 -8.31 -10.56
C SER A 278 -11.59 -8.45 -11.58
N SER A 279 -10.33 -8.28 -11.15
CA SER A 279 -9.17 -8.50 -12.02
C SER A 279 -9.09 -9.93 -12.54
N ARG A 280 -9.42 -10.92 -11.70
CA ARG A 280 -9.46 -12.33 -12.11
C ARG A 280 -10.46 -12.59 -13.24
N LEU A 281 -11.71 -12.13 -13.07
CA LEU A 281 -12.72 -12.31 -14.11
C LEU A 281 -12.36 -11.50 -15.36
N ALA A 282 -11.78 -10.31 -15.18
CA ALA A 282 -11.33 -9.50 -16.31
C ALA A 282 -10.20 -10.17 -17.09
N ASP A 283 -9.27 -10.84 -16.41
CA ASP A 283 -8.24 -11.66 -17.05
C ASP A 283 -8.85 -12.85 -17.79
N GLU A 284 -9.80 -13.57 -17.17
CA GLU A 284 -10.49 -14.70 -17.79
C GLU A 284 -11.19 -14.29 -19.09
N LEU A 285 -11.83 -13.11 -19.12
CA LEU A 285 -12.53 -12.56 -20.29
C LEU A 285 -11.57 -11.91 -21.32
N GLY A 286 -10.51 -11.26 -20.85
CA GLY A 286 -9.60 -10.44 -21.65
C GLY A 286 -8.44 -11.21 -22.28
N SER A 287 -8.00 -12.32 -21.68
CA SER A 287 -6.78 -13.04 -22.10
C SER A 287 -6.90 -13.59 -23.52
N ALA A 288 -8.08 -14.05 -23.93
CA ALA A 288 -8.35 -14.49 -25.31
C ALA A 288 -8.19 -13.35 -26.35
N SER A 289 -8.20 -12.11 -25.88
CA SER A 289 -7.96 -10.90 -26.68
C SER A 289 -6.56 -10.33 -26.50
N GLY A 290 -5.66 -11.06 -25.82
CA GLY A 290 -4.30 -10.62 -25.54
C GLY A 290 -4.21 -9.51 -24.49
N LEU A 291 -5.22 -9.35 -23.63
CA LEU A 291 -5.23 -8.36 -22.55
C LEU A 291 -4.94 -9.00 -21.20
N LYS A 292 -4.20 -8.28 -20.34
CA LYS A 292 -4.01 -8.58 -18.92
C LYS A 292 -4.50 -7.40 -18.08
N PHE A 293 -5.35 -7.64 -17.11
CA PHE A 293 -5.88 -6.61 -16.22
C PHE A 293 -5.14 -6.60 -14.89
N VAL A 294 -4.88 -5.38 -14.41
CA VAL A 294 -4.27 -5.12 -13.11
C VAL A 294 -5.09 -4.05 -12.42
N SER A 295 -5.36 -4.21 -11.13
CA SER A 295 -6.10 -3.21 -10.37
C SER A 295 -5.23 -2.59 -9.28
N LEU A 296 -5.19 -1.26 -9.27
CA LEU A 296 -4.69 -0.45 -8.15
C LEU A 296 -5.83 0.27 -7.41
N ALA A 297 -7.06 -0.20 -7.58
CA ALA A 297 -8.21 0.37 -6.89
C ALA A 297 -8.13 0.07 -5.39
N GLU A 298 -8.25 1.12 -4.58
CA GLU A 298 -8.14 1.03 -3.12
C GLU A 298 -9.24 1.85 -2.43
N PRO A 299 -9.90 1.28 -1.40
CA PRO A 299 -10.86 2.03 -0.61
C PRO A 299 -10.26 3.32 -0.03
N ALA A 300 -11.03 4.41 -0.15
CA ALA A 300 -10.66 5.78 0.22
C ALA A 300 -9.56 6.45 -0.63
N ALA A 301 -9.03 5.79 -1.67
CA ALA A 301 -8.08 6.42 -2.57
C ALA A 301 -8.80 7.41 -3.50
N SER A 302 -8.32 8.65 -3.51
CA SER A 302 -8.82 9.72 -4.37
C SER A 302 -7.92 9.94 -5.58
N ALA A 303 -8.39 10.72 -6.56
CA ALA A 303 -7.70 10.95 -7.84
C ALA A 303 -6.26 11.47 -7.71
N ASN A 304 -5.96 12.25 -6.68
CA ASN A 304 -4.59 12.68 -6.39
C ASN A 304 -3.70 11.50 -5.96
N THR A 305 -4.18 10.59 -5.12
CA THR A 305 -3.45 9.37 -4.74
C THR A 305 -3.19 8.51 -5.98
N TRP A 306 -4.18 8.36 -6.86
CA TRP A 306 -4.01 7.62 -8.13
C TRP A 306 -2.88 8.20 -8.99
N TYR A 307 -2.78 9.54 -9.08
CA TYR A 307 -1.68 10.20 -9.80
C TYR A 307 -0.30 9.79 -9.27
N TYR A 308 -0.13 9.74 -7.96
CA TYR A 308 1.15 9.32 -7.35
C TYR A 308 1.40 7.83 -7.53
N MET A 309 0.37 6.99 -7.47
CA MET A 309 0.51 5.54 -7.74
C MET A 309 1.01 5.30 -9.15
N VAL A 310 0.35 5.87 -10.19
CA VAL A 310 0.79 5.68 -11.59
C VAL A 310 2.16 6.29 -11.87
N ARG A 311 2.55 7.33 -11.15
CA ARG A 311 3.88 7.93 -11.30
C ARG A 311 4.98 6.94 -10.88
N ASP A 312 4.72 6.13 -9.87
CA ASP A 312 5.71 5.22 -9.30
C ASP A 312 5.68 3.84 -9.98
N VAL A 313 4.50 3.28 -10.32
CA VAL A 313 4.41 1.98 -11.04
C VAL A 313 4.80 2.05 -12.52
N ASP A 314 4.73 3.23 -13.14
CA ASP A 314 5.02 3.45 -14.56
C ASP A 314 5.81 4.77 -14.77
N PRO A 315 7.09 4.79 -14.35
CA PRO A 315 7.93 5.98 -14.45
C PRO A 315 8.24 6.36 -15.90
N THR A 316 8.30 5.38 -16.81
CA THR A 316 8.58 5.59 -18.24
C THR A 316 7.33 5.95 -19.04
N ARG A 317 6.14 5.80 -18.45
CA ARG A 317 4.82 6.04 -19.08
C ARG A 317 4.60 5.13 -20.27
N ARG A 318 5.08 3.88 -20.21
CA ARG A 318 5.05 2.93 -21.33
C ARG A 318 4.73 1.52 -20.90
N ARG A 319 4.53 1.28 -19.59
CA ARG A 319 4.25 -0.05 -19.05
C ARG A 319 2.89 -0.58 -19.48
N TYR A 320 1.88 0.28 -19.48
CA TYR A 320 0.50 -0.12 -19.75
C TYR A 320 0.09 0.23 -21.18
N SER A 321 -0.68 -0.65 -21.81
CA SER A 321 -1.37 -0.37 -23.07
C SER A 321 -2.56 0.56 -22.86
N ALA A 322 -3.25 0.43 -21.71
CA ALA A 322 -4.32 1.33 -21.33
C ALA A 322 -4.39 1.55 -19.81
N ILE A 323 -4.89 2.72 -19.39
CA ILE A 323 -5.21 3.04 -18.00
C ILE A 323 -6.68 3.46 -17.93
N VAL A 324 -7.46 2.71 -17.17
CA VAL A 324 -8.87 2.97 -16.88
C VAL A 324 -8.98 3.86 -15.64
N ILE A 325 -9.60 5.03 -15.83
CA ILE A 325 -9.82 6.03 -14.79
C ILE A 325 -11.32 6.18 -14.56
N PRO A 326 -11.83 5.75 -13.39
CA PRO A 326 -13.22 5.93 -13.04
C PRO A 326 -13.52 7.39 -12.68
N TYR A 327 -14.72 7.84 -13.00
CA TYR A 327 -15.29 9.09 -12.51
C TYR A 327 -16.75 8.90 -12.12
N GLY A 328 -17.21 9.64 -11.10
CA GLY A 328 -18.58 9.52 -10.63
C GLY A 328 -18.86 10.39 -9.43
N VAL A 329 -20.13 10.48 -9.05
CA VAL A 329 -20.56 11.23 -7.87
C VAL A 329 -19.98 10.55 -6.63
N GLY A 330 -19.35 11.34 -5.77
CA GLY A 330 -18.75 10.89 -4.52
C GLY A 330 -18.72 12.06 -3.54
N TYR A 331 -18.18 11.82 -2.35
CA TYR A 331 -18.00 12.85 -1.35
C TYR A 331 -16.66 12.67 -0.65
N GLU A 332 -16.03 13.80 -0.31
CA GLU A 332 -14.76 13.82 0.40
C GLU A 332 -14.92 14.77 1.59
N PRO A 333 -15.13 14.27 2.83
CA PRO A 333 -15.28 15.14 3.96
C PRO A 333 -13.94 15.79 4.29
N ASN A 334 -13.96 17.06 4.71
CA ASN A 334 -12.73 17.76 5.14
C ASN A 334 -11.97 17.03 6.27
N SER A 335 -12.66 16.22 7.07
CA SER A 335 -12.05 15.38 8.10
C SER A 335 -11.15 14.27 7.54
N ALA A 336 -11.28 13.94 6.24
CA ALA A 336 -10.47 12.94 5.55
C ALA A 336 -9.11 13.47 5.06
N ASP A 337 -8.79 14.77 5.24
CA ASP A 337 -7.50 15.33 4.83
C ASP A 337 -6.32 14.54 5.44
N ALA A 338 -6.38 14.21 6.74
CA ALA A 338 -5.33 13.44 7.42
C ALA A 338 -5.19 12.03 6.85
N LEU A 339 -6.33 11.39 6.57
CA LEU A 339 -6.41 10.08 5.94
C LEU A 339 -5.72 10.10 4.57
N ARG A 340 -6.07 11.05 3.71
CA ARG A 340 -5.52 11.18 2.35
C ARG A 340 -4.02 11.49 2.35
N ILE A 341 -3.57 12.33 3.29
CA ILE A 341 -2.14 12.58 3.51
C ILE A 341 -1.43 11.27 3.88
N SER A 342 -1.95 10.53 4.85
CA SER A 342 -1.38 9.26 5.30
C SER A 342 -1.33 8.23 4.16
N MET A 343 -2.42 8.10 3.39
CA MET A 343 -2.50 7.21 2.23
C MET A 343 -1.45 7.49 1.17
N THR A 344 -1.22 8.77 0.87
CA THR A 344 -0.32 9.16 -0.23
C THR A 344 1.13 9.25 0.23
N ALA A 345 1.38 9.43 1.54
CA ALA A 345 2.71 9.63 2.12
C ALA A 345 3.78 8.61 1.70
N PRO A 346 3.50 7.29 1.53
CA PRO A 346 4.49 6.34 1.04
C PRO A 346 5.05 6.70 -0.33
N LEU A 347 4.24 7.37 -1.16
CA LEU A 347 4.55 7.73 -2.54
C LEU A 347 5.17 9.13 -2.64
N LEU A 348 5.06 9.99 -1.63
CA LEU A 348 5.51 11.38 -1.77
C LEU A 348 7.03 11.48 -1.92
N ARG A 349 7.49 12.56 -2.55
CA ARG A 349 8.91 12.97 -2.69
C ARG A 349 9.02 14.43 -2.24
N TYR A 350 10.23 14.88 -1.91
CA TYR A 350 10.45 16.29 -1.53
C TYR A 350 10.00 17.28 -2.62
N ALA A 351 10.12 16.93 -3.90
CA ALA A 351 9.66 17.78 -5.00
C ALA A 351 8.13 17.94 -5.05
N ASP A 352 7.37 17.08 -4.37
CA ASP A 352 5.92 17.09 -4.41
C ASP A 352 5.29 18.07 -3.40
N CYS A 353 6.06 18.72 -2.53
CA CYS A 353 5.54 19.54 -1.43
C CYS A 353 4.45 20.52 -1.86
N LEU A 354 4.72 21.34 -2.89
CA LEU A 354 3.77 22.34 -3.37
C LEU A 354 2.64 21.71 -4.19
N HIS A 355 2.96 20.72 -5.02
CA HIS A 355 2.03 20.09 -5.93
C HIS A 355 0.99 19.23 -5.19
N PHE A 356 1.42 18.44 -4.21
CA PHE A 356 0.53 17.66 -3.39
C PHE A 356 -0.32 18.55 -2.49
N ALA A 357 0.30 19.57 -1.87
CA ALA A 357 -0.42 20.50 -0.99
C ALA A 357 -1.49 21.30 -1.72
N SER A 358 -1.29 21.66 -3.01
CA SER A 358 -2.26 22.46 -3.76
C SER A 358 -3.63 21.77 -3.92
N GLY A 359 -3.67 20.43 -3.89
CA GLY A 359 -4.89 19.62 -3.97
C GLY A 359 -5.79 19.66 -2.73
N PHE A 360 -5.38 20.36 -1.65
CA PHE A 360 -6.19 20.52 -0.44
C PHE A 360 -6.93 21.85 -0.47
N GLN A 361 -8.22 21.85 -0.08
CA GLN A 361 -9.02 23.08 -0.05
C GLN A 361 -8.64 23.99 1.11
N ARG A 362 -8.50 23.45 2.33
CA ARG A 362 -8.25 24.23 3.54
C ARG A 362 -6.77 24.53 3.71
N TRP A 363 -6.45 25.74 4.17
CA TRP A 363 -5.07 26.11 4.51
C TRP A 363 -4.41 25.14 5.49
N SER A 364 -5.16 24.64 6.48
CA SER A 364 -4.70 23.62 7.43
C SER A 364 -4.32 22.30 6.74
N GLY A 365 -5.12 21.85 5.77
CA GLY A 365 -4.84 20.65 4.96
C GLY A 365 -3.62 20.85 4.08
N ARG A 366 -3.53 22.01 3.39
CA ARG A 366 -2.37 22.39 2.58
C ARG A 366 -1.08 22.39 3.38
N PHE A 367 -1.08 23.03 4.55
CA PHE A 367 0.08 23.07 5.43
C PHE A 367 0.48 21.67 5.91
N ARG A 368 -0.48 20.85 6.36
CA ARG A 368 -0.21 19.48 6.78
C ARG A 368 0.35 18.62 5.63
N ALA A 369 -0.20 18.74 4.43
CA ALA A 369 0.26 18.03 3.25
C ALA A 369 1.68 18.47 2.84
N PHE A 370 1.97 19.77 2.87
CA PHE A 370 3.31 20.31 2.65
C PHE A 370 4.30 19.79 3.70
N THR A 371 3.92 19.85 4.99
CA THR A 371 4.73 19.33 6.09
C THR A 371 4.98 17.84 5.93
N ALA A 372 3.98 17.04 5.56
CA ALA A 372 4.13 15.60 5.33
C ALA A 372 5.13 15.25 4.21
N CYS A 373 5.28 16.13 3.21
CA CYS A 373 6.31 15.96 2.17
C CYS A 373 7.73 16.26 2.67
N ILE A 374 7.91 17.01 3.76
CA ILE A 374 9.23 17.33 4.34
C ILE A 374 9.52 16.46 5.56
N LEU A 375 8.61 16.48 6.53
CA LEU A 375 8.60 15.73 7.78
C LEU A 375 7.61 14.58 7.67
N ARG A 376 8.01 13.49 7.01
CA ARG A 376 7.07 12.43 6.63
C ARG A 376 6.54 11.66 7.82
N GLY A 377 7.26 11.66 8.95
CA GLY A 377 6.76 11.13 10.21
C GLY A 377 5.42 11.75 10.64
N SER A 378 5.13 12.99 10.25
CA SER A 378 3.85 13.64 10.57
C SER A 378 2.64 12.98 9.88
N ALA A 379 2.84 12.28 8.75
CA ALA A 379 1.79 11.57 8.04
C ALA A 379 1.49 10.18 8.61
N TYR A 380 2.41 9.66 9.44
CA TYR A 380 2.33 8.32 10.01
C TYR A 380 2.06 8.33 11.52
N GLN A 381 1.66 9.46 12.11
CA GLN A 381 1.50 9.60 13.56
C GLN A 381 0.67 8.47 14.18
N ASP A 382 -0.51 8.20 13.63
CA ASP A 382 -1.40 7.15 14.13
C ASP A 382 -0.81 5.75 13.91
N ASP A 383 -0.14 5.52 12.79
CA ASP A 383 0.49 4.23 12.47
C ASP A 383 1.71 3.95 13.37
N VAL A 384 2.48 4.99 13.70
CA VAL A 384 3.61 4.95 14.65
C VAL A 384 3.11 4.67 16.06
N ALA A 385 2.02 5.33 16.49
CA ALA A 385 1.40 5.07 17.78
C ALA A 385 0.94 3.61 17.87
N ASP A 386 0.22 3.10 16.87
CA ASP A 386 -0.20 1.70 16.78
C ASP A 386 1.00 0.72 16.81
N PHE A 387 2.09 1.05 16.11
CA PHE A 387 3.31 0.22 16.13
C PHE A 387 3.95 0.18 17.52
N VAL A 388 4.03 1.31 18.21
CA VAL A 388 4.61 1.39 19.57
C VAL A 388 3.74 0.65 20.58
N GLU A 389 2.42 0.72 20.44
CA GLU A 389 1.48 0.00 21.29
C GLU A 389 1.51 -1.52 21.06
N GLN A 390 1.65 -1.96 19.80
CA GLN A 390 1.54 -3.38 19.42
C GLN A 390 2.64 -3.88 18.46
N PRO A 391 3.93 -3.80 18.82
CA PRO A 391 5.03 -4.08 17.89
C PRO A 391 5.08 -5.54 17.43
N VAL A 392 4.80 -6.50 18.32
CA VAL A 392 4.80 -7.93 17.97
C VAL A 392 3.61 -8.29 17.08
N ALA A 393 2.46 -7.65 17.28
CA ALA A 393 1.30 -7.83 16.41
C ALA A 393 1.57 -7.26 15.01
N ARG A 394 2.26 -6.10 14.93
CA ARG A 394 2.69 -5.51 13.66
C ARG A 394 3.57 -6.46 12.86
N LEU A 395 4.62 -7.03 13.47
CA LEU A 395 5.51 -7.97 12.79
C LEU A 395 4.78 -9.22 12.26
N ARG A 396 3.85 -9.77 13.05
CA ARG A 396 3.00 -10.89 12.62
C ARG A 396 2.09 -10.50 11.45
N SER A 397 1.53 -9.29 11.46
CA SER A 397 0.66 -8.78 10.37
C SER A 397 1.43 -8.64 9.06
N ILE A 398 2.68 -8.15 9.11
CA ILE A 398 3.55 -8.00 7.93
C ILE A 398 3.88 -9.36 7.29
N GLN A 399 4.17 -10.38 8.11
CA GLN A 399 4.44 -11.74 7.63
C GLN A 399 3.26 -12.38 6.88
N GLN A 400 2.05 -11.84 7.04
CA GLN A 400 0.84 -12.31 6.37
C GLN A 400 0.53 -11.56 5.06
N GLY A 401 1.40 -10.63 4.61
CA GLY A 401 1.17 -9.81 3.41
C GLY A 401 0.83 -10.62 2.16
N SER A 402 1.60 -11.67 1.85
CA SER A 402 1.35 -12.52 0.66
C SER A 402 -0.03 -13.18 0.66
N LYS A 403 -0.49 -13.65 1.82
CA LYS A 403 -1.85 -14.20 1.97
C LYS A 403 -2.91 -13.12 1.69
N ARG A 404 -2.63 -11.88 2.05
CA ARG A 404 -3.54 -10.75 1.89
C ARG A 404 -3.65 -10.33 0.42
N THR A 405 -2.53 -10.23 -0.30
CA THR A 405 -2.52 -10.02 -1.76
C THR A 405 -3.34 -11.09 -2.45
N HIS A 406 -3.12 -12.37 -2.12
CA HIS A 406 -3.89 -13.46 -2.68
C HIS A 406 -5.39 -13.37 -2.35
N SER A 407 -5.76 -13.04 -1.11
CA SER A 407 -7.16 -12.84 -0.72
C SER A 407 -7.86 -11.75 -1.55
N ARG A 408 -7.15 -10.70 -1.96
CA ARG A 408 -7.69 -9.65 -2.83
C ARG A 408 -7.95 -10.16 -4.24
N GLU A 409 -7.03 -10.95 -4.80
CA GLU A 409 -7.15 -11.53 -6.13
C GLU A 409 -8.33 -12.50 -6.25
N VAL A 410 -8.60 -13.29 -5.21
CA VAL A 410 -9.67 -14.30 -5.21
C VAL A 410 -11.00 -13.78 -4.69
N TYR A 411 -11.08 -12.52 -4.29
CA TYR A 411 -12.30 -11.91 -3.73
C TYR A 411 -13.44 -11.88 -4.75
N GLN A 412 -14.58 -12.46 -4.37
CA GLN A 412 -15.76 -12.63 -5.23
C GLN A 412 -16.82 -11.55 -5.04
N GLY A 413 -16.69 -10.66 -4.05
CA GLY A 413 -17.76 -9.76 -3.63
C GLY A 413 -18.68 -10.38 -2.58
N ARG A 414 -19.61 -9.57 -2.07
CA ARG A 414 -20.61 -10.00 -1.07
C ARG A 414 -21.81 -10.66 -1.75
N ASP A 415 -22.35 -11.71 -1.16
CA ASP A 415 -23.41 -12.55 -1.75
C ASP A 415 -24.85 -12.06 -1.49
N TYR A 416 -25.03 -11.07 -0.62
CA TYR A 416 -26.35 -10.50 -0.31
C TYR A 416 -26.67 -9.25 -1.15
N ASP A 417 -27.96 -8.95 -1.26
CA ASP A 417 -28.51 -7.86 -2.06
C ASP A 417 -29.53 -7.02 -1.27
N LEU A 418 -29.96 -5.89 -1.87
CA LEU A 418 -30.93 -4.97 -1.26
C LEU A 418 -32.37 -5.15 -1.77
N VAL A 419 -32.68 -6.20 -2.55
CA VAL A 419 -34.04 -6.47 -3.05
C VAL A 419 -35.04 -6.56 -1.90
N GLY A 420 -36.14 -5.83 -2.04
CA GLY A 420 -37.15 -5.65 -1.00
C GLY A 420 -36.85 -4.52 -0.02
N THR A 421 -35.73 -3.81 -0.18
CA THR A 421 -35.46 -2.54 0.51
C THR A 421 -35.93 -1.39 -0.36
N SER A 422 -36.68 -0.46 0.22
CA SER A 422 -37.10 0.78 -0.45
C SER A 422 -36.73 2.00 0.38
N TYR A 423 -36.53 3.12 -0.29
CA TYR A 423 -36.33 4.43 0.32
C TYR A 423 -37.47 5.35 -0.10
N ASP A 424 -38.13 5.96 0.86
CA ASP A 424 -39.12 7.00 0.60
C ASP A 424 -38.45 8.39 0.68
N ALA A 425 -38.38 9.08 -0.46
CA ALA A 425 -37.77 10.41 -0.56
C ALA A 425 -38.52 11.50 0.22
N THR A 426 -39.82 11.33 0.46
CA THR A 426 -40.66 12.30 1.17
C THR A 426 -40.51 12.16 2.68
N SER A 427 -40.63 10.95 3.23
CA SER A 427 -40.48 10.70 4.67
C SER A 427 -39.01 10.53 5.10
N ARG A 428 -38.10 10.30 4.14
CA ARG A 428 -36.69 9.90 4.37
C ARG A 428 -36.58 8.59 5.15
N GLU A 429 -37.61 7.76 5.13
CA GLU A 429 -37.61 6.46 5.80
C GLU A 429 -37.17 5.34 4.86
N ILE A 430 -36.51 4.34 5.44
CA ILE A 430 -36.06 3.14 4.74
C ILE A 430 -36.91 1.97 5.23
N THR A 431 -37.58 1.30 4.31
CA THR A 431 -38.19 0.00 4.59
C THR A 431 -37.17 -1.07 4.21
N PHE A 432 -36.64 -1.80 5.19
CA PHE A 432 -35.63 -2.83 4.96
C PHE A 432 -36.27 -4.16 4.57
N ALA A 433 -35.62 -4.87 3.63
CA ALA A 433 -35.98 -6.24 3.32
C ALA A 433 -35.85 -7.12 4.59
N PRO A 434 -36.81 -8.02 4.90
CA PRO A 434 -36.76 -8.87 6.09
C PRO A 434 -35.50 -9.73 6.18
N LYS A 435 -34.93 -10.12 5.03
CA LYS A 435 -33.71 -10.93 4.93
C LYS A 435 -32.44 -10.25 5.44
N LEU A 436 -32.43 -8.92 5.58
CA LEU A 436 -31.26 -8.18 6.03
C LEU A 436 -31.11 -8.28 7.55
N THR A 437 -29.91 -8.63 8.01
CA THR A 437 -29.50 -8.58 9.41
C THR A 437 -29.42 -7.14 9.92
N GLU A 438 -29.49 -6.93 11.23
CA GLU A 438 -29.38 -5.57 11.79
C GLU A 438 -28.04 -4.90 11.47
N THR A 439 -26.94 -5.66 11.44
CA THR A 439 -25.63 -5.12 11.02
C THR A 439 -25.64 -4.62 9.58
N GLN A 440 -26.27 -5.36 8.65
CA GLN A 440 -26.43 -4.92 7.27
C GLN A 440 -27.32 -3.68 7.19
N ARG A 441 -28.44 -3.65 7.92
CA ARG A 441 -29.33 -2.48 7.99
C ARG A 441 -28.59 -1.24 8.48
N GLN A 442 -27.76 -1.37 9.51
CA GLN A 442 -26.94 -0.28 10.02
C GLN A 442 -25.89 0.21 9.00
N ALA A 443 -25.25 -0.69 8.27
CA ALA A 443 -24.32 -0.32 7.20
C ALA A 443 -25.03 0.49 6.10
N ILE A 444 -26.22 0.03 5.68
CA ILE A 444 -27.04 0.73 4.68
C ILE A 444 -27.47 2.11 5.18
N ARG A 445 -27.97 2.21 6.43
CA ARG A 445 -28.32 3.51 7.04
C ARG A 445 -27.15 4.49 7.00
N LYS A 446 -25.95 4.04 7.35
CA LYS A 446 -24.73 4.87 7.30
C LYS A 446 -24.41 5.33 5.87
N SER A 447 -24.55 4.44 4.89
CA SER A 447 -24.29 4.77 3.48
C SER A 447 -25.32 5.72 2.85
N LEU A 448 -26.53 5.79 3.39
CA LEU A 448 -27.60 6.67 2.90
C LEU A 448 -27.59 8.06 3.56
N ILE A 449 -26.69 8.31 4.51
CA ILE A 449 -26.49 9.65 5.05
C ILE A 449 -26.02 10.54 3.91
N GLN A 450 -26.87 11.50 3.52
CA GLN A 450 -26.53 12.41 2.45
C GLN A 450 -25.31 13.25 2.85
N PRO A 451 -24.24 13.24 2.03
CA PRO A 451 -23.08 14.08 2.27
C PRO A 451 -23.47 15.56 2.14
N SER A 452 -22.70 16.44 2.78
CA SER A 452 -22.89 17.87 2.59
C SER A 452 -22.56 18.28 1.15
N GLU A 453 -23.26 19.29 0.63
CA GLU A 453 -22.96 19.87 -0.69
C GLU A 453 -21.49 20.26 -0.85
N SER A 454 -20.87 20.78 0.22
CA SER A 454 -19.45 21.12 0.24
C SER A 454 -18.53 19.92 0.10
N ASP A 455 -18.87 18.77 0.71
CA ASP A 455 -18.05 17.56 0.62
C ASP A 455 -18.17 16.92 -0.77
N VAL A 456 -19.36 17.01 -1.38
CA VAL A 456 -19.57 16.59 -2.78
C VAL A 456 -18.75 17.48 -3.71
N GLU A 457 -18.87 18.81 -3.61
CA GLU A 457 -18.11 19.73 -4.47
C GLU A 457 -16.59 19.58 -4.30
N TYR A 458 -16.12 19.28 -3.08
CA TYR A 458 -14.70 18.96 -2.87
C TYR A 458 -14.27 17.70 -3.60
N SER A 459 -15.06 16.62 -3.53
CA SER A 459 -14.78 15.39 -4.30
C SER A 459 -14.75 15.65 -5.81
N LEU A 460 -15.71 16.43 -6.32
CA LEU A 460 -15.75 16.80 -7.74
C LEU A 460 -14.53 17.62 -8.15
N LYS A 461 -14.14 18.59 -7.33
CA LYS A 461 -12.92 19.39 -7.56
C LYS A 461 -11.68 18.50 -7.67
N LEU A 462 -11.51 17.52 -6.78
CA LEU A 462 -10.38 16.60 -6.84
C LEU A 462 -10.33 15.82 -8.15
N GLN A 463 -11.48 15.31 -8.62
CA GLN A 463 -11.56 14.60 -9.90
C GLN A 463 -11.21 15.54 -11.07
N ARG A 464 -11.81 16.74 -11.10
CA ARG A 464 -11.59 17.75 -12.15
C ARG A 464 -10.16 18.29 -12.19
N GLU A 465 -9.44 18.28 -11.07
CA GLU A 465 -8.05 18.73 -11.00
C GLU A 465 -7.05 17.62 -11.32
N TRP A 466 -7.25 16.42 -10.79
CA TRP A 466 -6.22 15.37 -10.82
C TRP A 466 -6.37 14.37 -11.97
N ILE A 467 -7.59 14.10 -12.46
CA ILE A 467 -7.78 13.28 -13.66
C ILE A 467 -7.07 13.90 -14.87
N PRO A 468 -7.23 15.21 -15.18
CA PRO A 468 -6.48 15.84 -16.26
C PRO A 468 -4.96 15.79 -16.09
N GLN A 469 -4.44 15.75 -14.86
CA GLN A 469 -3.01 15.63 -14.62
C GLN A 469 -2.48 14.23 -14.95
N ILE A 470 -3.26 13.18 -14.63
CA ILE A 470 -2.98 11.83 -15.08
C ILE A 470 -3.00 11.79 -16.60
N MET A 471 -4.04 12.33 -17.25
CA MET A 471 -4.12 12.41 -18.71
C MET A 471 -2.92 13.15 -19.32
N ASN A 472 -2.54 14.29 -18.76
CA ASN A 472 -1.39 15.09 -19.23
C ASN A 472 -0.09 14.30 -19.13
N ARG A 473 0.10 13.52 -18.06
CA ARG A 473 1.27 12.65 -17.88
C ARG A 473 1.44 11.67 -19.05
N TYR A 474 0.33 11.18 -19.61
CA TYR A 474 0.31 10.20 -20.70
C TYR A 474 0.05 10.80 -22.09
N SER A 475 -0.10 12.11 -22.22
CA SER A 475 -0.43 12.78 -23.48
C SER A 475 0.54 12.53 -24.66
N LYS A 476 1.80 12.19 -24.37
CA LYS A 476 2.84 11.84 -25.37
C LYS A 476 3.27 10.37 -25.28
N SER A 477 2.47 9.55 -24.60
CA SER A 477 2.71 8.12 -24.41
C SER A 477 1.82 7.31 -25.38
N PRO A 478 2.24 6.10 -25.77
CA PRO A 478 1.37 5.15 -26.47
C PRO A 478 0.23 4.59 -25.60
N THR A 479 0.25 4.81 -24.28
CA THR A 479 -0.78 4.34 -23.35
C THR A 479 -2.10 5.06 -23.58
N ALA A 480 -3.16 4.31 -23.89
CA ALA A 480 -4.51 4.85 -24.01
C ALA A 480 -5.09 5.20 -22.62
N ILE A 481 -5.74 6.36 -22.50
CA ILE A 481 -6.49 6.70 -21.28
C ILE A 481 -7.97 6.45 -21.52
N VAL A 482 -8.55 5.57 -20.72
CA VAL A 482 -9.97 5.20 -20.78
C VAL A 482 -10.70 5.86 -19.62
N LEU A 483 -11.68 6.71 -19.91
CA LEU A 483 -12.56 7.29 -18.88
C LEU A 483 -13.83 6.45 -18.77
N THR A 484 -14.19 6.07 -17.54
CA THR A 484 -15.37 5.24 -17.29
C THR A 484 -16.26 5.83 -16.19
N PRO A 485 -17.59 5.96 -16.39
CA PRO A 485 -18.49 6.30 -15.30
C PRO A 485 -18.57 5.16 -14.29
N VAL A 486 -18.85 5.49 -13.03
CA VAL A 486 -19.14 4.53 -11.96
C VAL A 486 -20.64 4.57 -11.66
N PRO A 487 -21.35 3.42 -11.61
CA PRO A 487 -22.79 3.40 -11.37
C PRO A 487 -23.15 4.09 -10.05
N ARG A 488 -24.22 4.90 -10.07
CA ARG A 488 -24.52 5.88 -9.02
C ARG A 488 -24.89 5.21 -7.70
N GLY A 489 -25.79 4.23 -7.75
CA GLY A 489 -26.28 3.53 -6.57
C GLY A 489 -27.58 2.78 -6.85
N PRO A 490 -28.13 2.06 -5.86
CA PRO A 490 -29.35 1.27 -6.00
C PRO A 490 -30.65 2.11 -5.96
N PHE A 491 -30.57 3.40 -5.60
CA PHE A 491 -31.71 4.30 -5.40
C PHE A 491 -31.48 5.63 -6.15
N VAL A 492 -31.49 5.58 -7.48
CA VAL A 492 -31.18 6.75 -8.33
C VAL A 492 -32.21 7.87 -8.26
N GLU A 493 -33.42 7.61 -7.75
CA GLU A 493 -34.41 8.66 -7.55
C GLU A 493 -34.00 9.66 -6.45
N LEU A 494 -32.99 9.32 -5.64
CA LEU A 494 -32.54 10.15 -4.55
C LEU A 494 -31.66 11.30 -5.03
N PRO A 495 -31.86 12.54 -4.53
CA PRO A 495 -31.08 13.71 -4.96
C PRO A 495 -29.55 13.55 -4.88
N GLY A 496 -29.05 12.80 -3.90
CA GLY A 496 -27.61 12.52 -3.75
C GLY A 496 -27.04 11.61 -4.84
N PHE A 497 -27.89 10.82 -5.49
CA PHE A 497 -27.54 9.79 -6.48
C PHE A 497 -28.01 10.15 -7.90
N SER A 498 -28.85 11.18 -8.08
CA SER A 498 -29.44 11.54 -9.37
C SER A 498 -28.60 12.54 -10.19
N ARG A 499 -27.45 13.00 -9.68
CA ARG A 499 -26.61 13.97 -10.38
C ARG A 499 -26.09 13.40 -11.71
N PRO A 500 -26.13 14.18 -12.81
CA PRO A 500 -25.67 13.70 -14.10
C PRO A 500 -24.14 13.70 -14.20
N TYR A 501 -23.57 12.77 -14.96
CA TYR A 501 -22.12 12.55 -15.00
C TYR A 501 -21.32 13.71 -15.62
N HIS A 502 -21.87 14.45 -16.59
CA HIS A 502 -21.25 15.67 -17.12
C HIS A 502 -21.08 16.77 -16.05
N SER A 503 -21.85 16.72 -14.96
CA SER A 503 -21.63 17.58 -13.80
C SER A 503 -20.43 17.14 -12.96
N VAL A 504 -19.99 15.89 -13.08
CA VAL A 504 -18.82 15.35 -12.38
C VAL A 504 -17.55 15.77 -13.12
N LEU A 505 -17.43 15.33 -14.37
CA LEU A 505 -16.28 15.62 -15.23
C LEU A 505 -16.77 16.38 -16.47
N PRO A 506 -16.33 17.63 -16.69
CA PRO A 506 -16.76 18.43 -17.83
C PRO A 506 -16.49 17.74 -19.17
N ASN A 507 -17.40 17.93 -20.15
CA ASN A 507 -17.25 17.40 -21.51
C ASN A 507 -15.91 17.80 -22.15
N ALA A 508 -15.41 19.00 -21.86
CA ALA A 508 -14.11 19.48 -22.34
C ALA A 508 -12.92 18.64 -21.84
N ILE A 509 -13.06 17.91 -20.72
CA ILE A 509 -12.07 16.94 -20.24
C ILE A 509 -12.33 15.58 -20.88
N ILE A 510 -13.59 15.12 -20.89
CA ILE A 510 -13.98 13.83 -21.45
C ILE A 510 -13.53 13.70 -22.91
N GLN A 511 -13.78 14.73 -23.71
CA GLN A 511 -13.45 14.78 -25.15
C GLN A 511 -11.95 14.84 -25.44
N ARG A 512 -11.09 14.98 -24.43
CA ARG A 512 -9.62 14.93 -24.62
C ARG A 512 -9.10 13.52 -24.88
N THR A 513 -9.94 12.51 -24.68
CA THR A 513 -9.64 11.13 -25.07
C THR A 513 -10.77 10.59 -25.94
N PRO A 514 -10.45 9.87 -27.04
CA PRO A 514 -11.46 9.16 -27.82
C PRO A 514 -11.98 7.91 -27.08
N PHE A 515 -11.34 7.49 -25.98
CA PHE A 515 -11.69 6.29 -25.22
C PHE A 515 -12.51 6.59 -23.96
N SER A 516 -13.55 7.43 -24.06
CA SER A 516 -14.54 7.55 -22.99
C SER A 516 -15.69 6.58 -23.22
N LEU A 517 -16.09 5.86 -22.17
CA LEU A 517 -17.34 5.09 -22.19
C LEU A 517 -18.54 6.05 -22.06
N PRO A 518 -19.68 5.76 -22.72
CA PRO A 518 -20.92 6.53 -22.55
C PRO A 518 -21.36 6.58 -21.09
N GLU A 519 -21.96 7.69 -20.68
CA GLU A 519 -22.46 7.89 -19.30
C GLU A 519 -23.46 6.80 -18.87
N GLN A 520 -24.23 6.28 -19.83
CA GLN A 520 -25.29 5.30 -19.61
C GLN A 520 -24.79 3.86 -19.47
N THR A 521 -23.49 3.61 -19.69
CA THR A 521 -22.90 2.26 -19.80
C THR A 521 -23.29 1.34 -18.64
N PHE A 522 -23.40 1.89 -17.43
CA PHE A 522 -23.69 1.12 -16.21
C PHE A 522 -25.06 1.42 -15.56
N GLU A 523 -25.97 2.13 -16.23
CA GLU A 523 -27.31 2.44 -15.67
C GLU A 523 -28.11 1.17 -15.34
N PHE A 524 -27.89 0.08 -16.07
CA PHE A 524 -28.56 -1.20 -15.81
C PHE A 524 -28.20 -1.80 -14.43
N LEU A 525 -27.07 -1.39 -13.85
CA LEU A 525 -26.63 -1.82 -12.52
C LEU A 525 -27.30 -1.06 -11.39
N GLU A 526 -27.93 0.08 -11.66
CA GLU A 526 -28.44 1.03 -10.66
C GLU A 526 -29.77 0.56 -10.03
N LYS A 527 -29.75 -0.66 -9.47
CA LYS A 527 -30.88 -1.37 -8.89
C LYS A 527 -30.47 -2.12 -7.62
N PRO A 528 -31.37 -2.29 -6.64
CA PRO A 528 -31.06 -2.95 -5.36
C PRO A 528 -30.45 -4.37 -5.46
N GLU A 529 -30.75 -5.11 -6.54
CA GLU A 529 -30.24 -6.46 -6.77
C GLU A 529 -28.72 -6.55 -7.01
N TYR A 530 -28.07 -5.44 -7.37
CA TYR A 530 -26.64 -5.39 -7.69
C TYR A 530 -25.78 -4.77 -6.59
N TYR A 531 -26.38 -4.37 -5.48
CA TYR A 531 -25.72 -3.63 -4.40
C TYR A 531 -25.89 -4.34 -3.06
N PHE A 532 -24.94 -4.11 -2.15
CA PHE A 532 -25.06 -4.54 -0.74
C PHE A 532 -25.13 -3.37 0.24
N ASP A 533 -24.85 -2.15 -0.21
CA ASP A 533 -25.09 -0.88 0.47
C ASP A 533 -25.39 0.22 -0.58
N ALA A 534 -25.46 1.49 -0.19
CA ALA A 534 -25.84 2.55 -1.13
C ALA A 534 -24.80 2.89 -2.22
N PHE A 535 -23.55 2.40 -2.11
CA PHE A 535 -22.46 2.76 -3.03
C PHE A 535 -21.73 1.56 -3.65
N HIS A 536 -21.78 0.40 -3.00
CA HIS A 536 -20.93 -0.73 -3.35
C HIS A 536 -21.71 -1.90 -3.95
N LEU A 537 -21.21 -2.36 -5.10
CA LEU A 537 -21.76 -3.49 -5.82
C LEU A 537 -21.56 -4.79 -5.04
N ASN A 538 -22.56 -5.67 -5.05
CA ASN A 538 -22.44 -7.05 -4.55
C ASN A 538 -21.75 -7.95 -5.58
N ALA A 539 -21.63 -9.25 -5.29
CA ALA A 539 -20.98 -10.21 -6.18
C ALA A 539 -21.63 -10.24 -7.58
N LYS A 540 -22.97 -10.18 -7.66
CA LYS A 540 -23.71 -10.10 -8.92
C LYS A 540 -23.39 -8.81 -9.68
N GLY A 541 -23.39 -7.67 -8.98
CA GLY A 541 -23.04 -6.37 -9.54
C GLY A 541 -21.59 -6.30 -10.03
N ARG A 542 -20.65 -6.81 -9.23
CA ARG A 542 -19.22 -6.91 -9.54
C ARG A 542 -18.97 -7.72 -10.82
N GLN A 543 -19.63 -8.88 -10.92
CA GLN A 543 -19.56 -9.71 -12.12
C GLN A 543 -20.02 -8.93 -13.35
N ARG A 544 -21.24 -8.37 -13.30
CA ARG A 544 -21.83 -7.64 -14.43
C ARG A 544 -21.04 -6.38 -14.81
N PHE A 545 -20.56 -5.62 -13.82
CA PHE A 545 -19.69 -4.46 -14.05
C PHE A 545 -18.41 -4.86 -14.78
N THR A 546 -17.76 -5.94 -14.33
CA THR A 546 -16.54 -6.46 -14.94
C THR A 546 -16.78 -6.96 -16.37
N GLU A 547 -17.84 -7.74 -16.59
CA GLU A 547 -18.23 -8.24 -17.92
C GLU A 547 -18.45 -7.09 -18.91
N THR A 548 -19.22 -6.07 -18.53
CA THR A 548 -19.51 -4.92 -19.38
C THR A 548 -18.26 -4.09 -19.66
N LEU A 549 -17.47 -3.76 -18.62
CA LEU A 549 -16.25 -2.96 -18.78
C LEU A 549 -15.26 -3.66 -19.73
N VAL A 550 -15.04 -4.96 -19.54
CA VAL A 550 -14.09 -5.72 -20.37
C VAL A 550 -14.61 -5.86 -21.80
N GLY A 551 -15.91 -6.07 -21.99
CA GLY A 551 -16.53 -6.10 -23.32
C GLY A 551 -16.28 -4.81 -24.11
N GLU A 552 -16.51 -3.65 -23.49
CA GLU A 552 -16.24 -2.34 -24.10
C GLU A 552 -14.74 -2.15 -24.42
N LEU A 553 -13.85 -2.57 -23.52
CA LEU A 553 -12.40 -2.41 -23.68
C LEU A 553 -11.84 -3.31 -24.77
N VAL A 554 -12.25 -4.58 -24.82
CA VAL A 554 -11.82 -5.53 -25.86
C VAL A 554 -12.23 -5.03 -27.24
N GLY A 555 -13.46 -4.55 -27.40
CA GLY A 555 -13.94 -4.01 -28.68
C GLY A 555 -13.09 -2.82 -29.15
N ARG A 556 -12.81 -1.87 -28.25
CA ARG A 556 -12.13 -0.62 -28.59
C ARG A 556 -10.61 -0.75 -28.70
N LEU A 557 -9.95 -1.58 -27.88
CA LEU A 557 -8.50 -1.73 -27.91
C LEU A 557 -8.03 -2.61 -29.08
N ARG A 558 -8.89 -3.48 -29.62
CA ARG A 558 -8.63 -4.21 -30.87
C ARG A 558 -8.67 -3.31 -32.11
N SER A 559 -9.61 -2.36 -32.18
CA SER A 559 -9.75 -1.49 -33.36
C SER A 559 -8.57 -0.54 -33.58
N VAL A 560 -7.78 -0.26 -32.54
CA VAL A 560 -6.59 0.60 -32.65
C VAL A 560 -5.47 -0.06 -33.47
N ASP A 561 -5.36 -1.40 -33.42
CA ASP A 561 -4.36 -2.13 -34.20
C ASP A 561 -4.69 -2.15 -35.71
N THR A 562 -5.94 -1.87 -36.09
CA THR A 562 -6.41 -1.91 -37.49
C THR A 562 -6.42 -0.57 -38.22
N THR A 563 -6.02 0.53 -37.58
CA THR A 563 -5.83 1.82 -38.27
C THR A 563 -4.35 2.01 -38.58
N PRO A 564 -3.89 1.82 -39.84
CA PRO A 564 -2.58 2.30 -40.24
C PRO A 564 -2.59 3.81 -40.05
N TYR A 565 -1.55 4.31 -39.38
CA TYR A 565 -1.17 5.71 -39.40
C TYR A 565 -1.09 6.16 -40.87
N PHE A 566 -2.13 6.80 -41.39
CA PHE A 566 -1.99 7.58 -42.61
C PHE A 566 -1.13 8.78 -42.23
N SER A 567 0.16 8.67 -42.52
CA SER A 567 1.07 9.81 -42.53
C SER A 567 0.47 10.87 -43.45
N SER A 568 0.08 11.99 -42.86
CA SER A 568 -0.26 13.23 -43.56
C SER A 568 1.01 13.87 -44.13
N GLU A 569 1.63 13.19 -45.09
CA GLU A 569 2.63 13.72 -46.02
C GLU A 569 2.31 13.20 -47.42
N SER A 570 1.16 13.60 -47.97
CA SER A 570 0.88 13.57 -49.41
C SER A 570 -0.42 14.31 -49.69
N LYS A 571 -0.36 15.65 -49.65
CA LYS A 571 -1.23 16.56 -50.39
C LYS A 571 -0.76 17.99 -50.13
N LEU A 572 0.24 18.41 -50.90
CA LEU A 572 0.49 19.80 -51.31
C LEU A 572 1.74 19.81 -52.18
N ALA A 573 1.57 19.33 -53.42
CA ALA A 573 2.51 19.57 -54.52
C ALA A 573 1.78 19.39 -55.86
N VAL A 574 0.69 20.12 -56.06
CA VAL A 574 0.19 20.44 -57.41
C VAL A 574 -0.47 21.82 -57.31
N ASP A 575 0.33 22.86 -57.49
CA ASP A 575 -0.13 24.12 -58.10
C ASP A 575 1.00 24.59 -59.01
N GLY A 576 0.77 24.44 -60.31
CA GLY A 576 1.62 24.98 -61.36
C GLY A 576 1.43 26.49 -61.54
N PRO A 577 2.29 27.17 -62.31
CA PRO A 577 2.35 28.63 -62.34
C PRO A 577 1.14 29.23 -63.06
N LEU A 578 0.61 30.31 -62.47
CA LEU A 578 -0.35 31.23 -63.06
C LEU A 578 0.16 31.80 -64.39
N GLU A 579 -0.48 31.42 -65.50
CA GLU A 579 -0.47 32.19 -66.74
C GLU A 579 -1.42 33.39 -66.63
N ARG A 580 -0.87 34.55 -66.97
CA ARG A 580 -1.57 35.80 -67.28
C ARG A 580 -2.33 35.63 -68.59
N SER A 581 -3.60 36.03 -68.62
CA SER A 581 -4.25 36.53 -69.84
C SER A 581 -5.47 37.36 -69.47
N ASP A 582 -5.49 38.56 -70.04
CA ASP A 582 -6.51 39.60 -69.92
C ASP A 582 -7.87 39.18 -70.51
N ALA A 583 -8.96 39.80 -70.03
CA ALA A 583 -9.87 40.66 -70.80
C ALA A 583 -11.33 40.63 -70.30
N ASN A 584 -11.88 41.85 -70.17
CA ASN A 584 -13.26 42.31 -69.97
C ASN A 584 -13.91 42.19 -68.59
#